data_AF-A0A353V8U1-F1
#
_entry.id   AF-A0A353V8U1-F1
#
_cell.length_a   1.000
_cell.length_b   1.000
_cell.length_c   1.000
_cell.angle_alpha   90.00
_cell.angle_beta   90.00
_cell.angle_gamma   90.00
#
_symmetry.space_group_name_H-M   'P 1'
#
loop_
_entity.id
_entity.type
_entity.pdbx_description
1 polymer ?
#
loop_
_entity_poly.entity_id
_entity_poly.type
_entity_poly.pdbx_seq_one_letter_code
_entity_poly.pdbx_strand_id
1 'polypeptide(L)' 'MTYGPVEGLVLRYAEQLTTRAAVDDALHAELGRHLSDREIVELAATIATANFTNRINGALAIEPER' A
#
# COMPACT_ATOMS: atom_id res chain seq x y z
N MET A 1 15.13 4.63 -10.81
CA MET A 1 14.44 5.80 -10.21
C MET A 1 14.64 5.68 -8.72
N THR A 2 15.32 6.64 -8.09
CA THR A 2 15.58 6.59 -6.64
C THR A 2 14.46 7.33 -5.95
N TYR A 3 13.69 6.62 -5.11
CA TYR A 3 12.63 7.22 -4.30
C TYR A 3 13.24 8.02 -3.14
N GLY A 4 12.56 9.09 -2.75
CA GLY A 4 12.85 9.81 -1.52
C GLY A 4 12.57 8.94 -0.28
N PRO A 5 13.06 9.35 0.91
CA PRO A 5 12.95 8.54 2.12
C PRO A 5 11.50 8.15 2.47
N VAL A 6 10.55 9.11 2.41
CA VAL A 6 9.13 8.87 2.73
C VAL A 6 8.46 7.97 1.69
N GLU A 7 8.78 8.17 0.41
CA GLU A 7 8.26 7.34 -0.69
C GLU A 7 8.69 5.88 -0.51
N GLY A 8 9.92 5.63 -0.06
CA GLY A 8 10.40 4.30 0.29
C GLY A 8 9.60 3.65 1.43
N LEU A 9 9.25 4.42 2.47
CA LEU A 9 8.41 3.93 3.57
C LEU A 9 6.99 3.60 3.10
N VAL A 10 6.40 4.45 2.27
CA VAL A 10 5.07 4.21 1.67
C VAL A 10 5.06 2.94 0.82
N LEU A 11 6.08 2.73 0.00
CA LEU A 11 6.18 1.52 -0.83
C LEU A 11 6.32 0.25 0.02
N ARG A 12 7.16 0.28 1.07
CA ARG A 12 7.27 -0.84 2.02
C ARG A 12 5.97 -1.11 2.76
N TYR A 13 5.26 -0.07 3.16
CA TYR A 13 3.95 -0.18 3.81
C TYR A 13 2.94 -0.87 2.88
N ALA A 14 2.89 -0.44 1.62
CA ALA A 14 2.05 -1.03 0.58
C ALA A 14 2.41 -2.50 0.29
N GLU A 15 3.69 -2.82 0.21
CA GLU A 15 4.19 -4.19 0.00
C GLU A 15 3.72 -5.13 1.12
N GLN A 16 3.92 -4.74 2.39
CA GLN A 16 3.52 -5.57 3.53
C GLN A 16 2.00 -5.75 3.59
N LEU A 17 1.24 -4.67 3.44
CA LEU A 17 -0.22 -4.74 3.48
C LEU A 17 -0.79 -5.57 2.32
N THR A 18 -0.11 -5.63 1.18
CA THR A 18 -0.51 -6.44 0.01
C THR A 18 -0.19 -7.91 0.18
N THR A 19 1.00 -8.24 0.70
CA THR A 19 1.49 -9.62 0.77
C THR A 19 1.09 -10.35 2.06
N ARG A 20 0.86 -9.61 3.15
CA ARG A 20 0.61 -10.16 4.49
C ARG A 20 -0.71 -9.72 5.11
N ALA A 21 -1.40 -8.74 4.52
CA ALA A 21 -2.57 -8.07 5.11
C ALA A 21 -2.32 -7.44 6.49
N ALA A 22 -1.04 -7.22 6.84
CA ALA A 22 -0.59 -6.60 8.07
C ALA A 22 0.70 -5.82 7.81
N VAL A 23 1.00 -4.86 8.66
CA VAL A 23 2.23 -4.05 8.61
C VAL A 23 2.93 -4.14 9.97
N ASP A 24 4.25 -4.23 9.96
CA ASP A 24 5.06 -4.26 11.17
C ASP A 24 4.90 -2.93 11.96
N ASP A 25 4.71 -3.02 13.29
CA ASP A 25 4.49 -1.86 14.16
C ASP A 25 5.59 -0.80 14.03
N ALA A 26 6.85 -1.23 13.90
CA ALA A 26 7.99 -0.33 13.74
C ALA A 26 7.90 0.49 12.45
N LEU A 27 7.44 -0.12 11.35
CA LEU A 27 7.25 0.57 10.07
C LEU A 27 6.06 1.53 10.14
N HIS A 28 4.96 1.11 10.76
CA HIS A 28 3.80 1.99 10.96
C HIS A 28 4.17 3.20 11.81
N ALA A 29 4.91 3.01 12.91
CA ALA A 29 5.39 4.09 13.76
C ALA A 29 6.37 5.02 13.03
N GLU A 30 7.28 4.48 12.21
CA GLU A 30 8.21 5.27 11.40
C GLU A 30 7.47 6.14 10.37
N LEU A 31 6.51 5.56 9.64
CA LEU A 31 5.70 6.29 8.67
C LEU A 31 4.83 7.37 9.33
N GLY A 32 4.30 7.11 10.54
CA GLY A 32 3.55 8.08 11.34
C GLY A 32 4.37 9.29 11.83
N ARG A 33 5.70 9.28 11.67
CA ARG A 33 6.52 10.49 11.86
C ARG A 33 6.45 11.45 10.67
N HIS A 34 5.93 11.00 9.53
CA HIS A 34 5.87 11.75 8.28
C HIS A 34 4.44 11.99 7.79
N LEU A 35 3.51 11.08 8.09
CA LEU A 35 2.11 11.16 7.73
C LEU A 35 1.24 11.29 8.98
N SER A 36 0.16 12.05 8.88
CA SER A 36 -0.91 12.07 9.87
C SER A 36 -1.71 10.77 9.86
N ASP A 37 -2.42 10.49 10.97
CA ASP A 37 -3.31 9.32 11.05
C ASP A 37 -4.32 9.27 9.90
N ARG A 38 -4.85 10.43 9.48
CA ARG A 38 -5.75 10.55 8.34
C ARG A 38 -5.08 10.09 7.04
N GLU A 39 -3.86 10.54 6.78
CA GLU A 39 -3.10 10.16 5.57
C GLU A 39 -2.74 8.67 5.58
N ILE A 40 -2.47 8.09 6.76
CA ILE A 40 -2.23 6.63 6.88
C ILE A 40 -3.52 5.85 6.58
N VAL A 41 -4.68 6.31 7.06
CA VAL A 41 -5.99 5.71 6.72
C VAL A 41 -6.24 5.79 5.22
N GLU A 42 -5.98 6.94 4.60
CA GLU A 42 -6.13 7.14 3.15
C GLU A 42 -5.19 6.23 2.35
N LEU A 43 -3.94 6.09 2.80
CA LEU A 43 -2.97 5.16 2.19
C LEU A 43 -3.47 3.71 2.29
N ALA A 44 -3.89 3.26 3.48
CA ALA A 44 -4.39 1.90 3.69
C ALA A 44 -5.65 1.62 2.85
N ALA A 45 -6.58 2.57 2.75
CA ALA A 45 -7.77 2.45 1.91
C ALA A 45 -7.43 2.37 0.42
N THR A 46 -6.45 3.14 -0.03
CA THR A 46 -5.95 3.11 -1.42
C THR A 46 -5.37 1.74 -1.75
N ILE A 47 -4.50 1.22 -0.88
CA ILE A 47 -3.90 -0.12 -1.04
C ILE A 47 -4.98 -1.20 -1.01
N ALA A 48 -5.93 -1.13 -0.09
CA ALA A 48 -7.03 -2.10 0.01
C ALA A 48 -7.88 -2.11 -1.27
N THR A 49 -8.17 -0.95 -1.84
CA THR A 49 -8.92 -0.80 -3.09
C THR A 49 -8.18 -1.43 -4.26
N ALA A 50 -6.88 -1.14 -4.41
CA ALA A 50 -6.04 -1.78 -5.44
C ALA A 50 -5.97 -3.29 -5.25
N ASN A 51 -5.85 -3.77 -4.01
CA ASN A 51 -5.81 -5.20 -3.72
C ASN A 51 -7.16 -5.88 -3.98
N PHE A 52 -8.28 -5.18 -3.80
CA PHE A 52 -9.61 -5.66 -4.17
C PHE A 52 -9.73 -5.81 -5.70
N THR A 53 -9.39 -4.78 -6.46
CA THR A 53 -9.48 -4.83 -7.94
C THR A 53 -8.52 -5.86 -8.53
N ASN A 54 -7.29 -5.95 -8.01
CA ASN A 54 -6.31 -6.96 -8.43
C ASN A 54 -6.82 -8.39 -8.23
N ARG A 55 -7.54 -8.66 -7.13
CA ARG A 55 -8.13 -9.99 -6.88
C ARG A 55 -9.22 -10.32 -7.89
N ILE A 56 -10.08 -9.35 -8.23
CA ILE A 56 -11.12 -9.54 -9.25
C ILE A 56 -10.49 -9.78 -10.62
N ASN A 57 -9.56 -8.90 -11.02
CA ASN A 57 -8.90 -8.98 -12.33
C ASN A 57 -8.13 -10.30 -12.48
N GLY A 58 -7.39 -10.70 -11.44
CA GLY A 58 -6.64 -11.95 -11.43
C GLY A 58 -7.54 -13.19 -11.46
N ALA A 59 -8.65 -13.19 -10.70
CA ALA A 59 -9.58 -14.32 -10.68
C ALA A 59 -10.33 -14.51 -12.00
N LEU A 60 -10.58 -13.42 -12.74
CA LEU A 60 -11.33 -13.42 -13.98
C LEU A 60 -10.45 -13.38 -15.24
N ALA A 61 -9.12 -13.37 -15.08
CA ALA A 61 -8.15 -13.21 -16.17
C ALA A 61 -8.46 -11.98 -17.07
N ILE A 62 -8.86 -10.86 -16.44
CA ILE A 62 -9.15 -9.60 -17.14
C ILE A 62 -7.83 -8.99 -17.60
N GLU A 63 -7.70 -8.77 -18.91
CA GLU A 63 -6.56 -8.05 -19.49
C GLU A 63 -6.79 -6.53 -19.50
N PRO A 64 -5.73 -5.71 -19.37
CA PRO A 64 -5.85 -4.27 -19.53
C PRO A 64 -6.30 -3.89 -20.94
N GLU A 65 -7.15 -2.87 -21.02
CA GLU A 65 -7.46 -2.20 -22.27
C GLU A 65 -6.18 -1.54 -22.84
N ARG A 66 -6.00 -1.61 -24.15
CA ARG A 66 -4.80 -1.09 -24.83
C ARG A 66 -4.80 0.43 -24.98
#